data_AF-A0A834TNJ5-F1
#
_entry.id   AF-A0A834TNJ5-F1
#
_cell.length_a   1.000
_cell.length_b   1.000
_cell.length_c   1.000
_cell.angle_alpha   90.00
_cell.angle_beta   90.00
_cell.angle_gamma   90.00
#
_symmetry.space_group_name_H-M   'P 1'
#
loop_
_entity.id
_entity.type
_entity.pdbx_description
1 polymer ?
#
loop_
_entity_poly.entity_id
_entity_poly.type
_entity_poly.pdbx_seq_one_letter_code
_entity_poly.pdbx_strand_id
1 'polypeptide(L)'
;MQILSAYEAGAKIVKVYPVSALGGIRYISALKKPFPQIPLVASQGITIDSIGEYILQGASSVVLSDAIFDKEAIAEYNFEKIFKLAHSAALLGNKAVKR
;
A
#
# COMPACT_ATOMS: atom_id res chain seq x y z
N MET A 1 11.27 9.64 -13.53
CA MET A 1 11.21 9.23 -14.94
C MET A 1 10.58 7.85 -15.11
N GLN A 2 11.04 6.80 -14.40
CA GLN A 2 10.50 5.43 -14.54
C GLN A 2 8.98 5.27 -14.38
N ILE A 3 8.35 5.99 -13.43
CA ILE A 3 6.90 5.91 -13.21
C ILE A 3 6.12 6.47 -14.41
N LEU A 4 6.54 7.62 -14.94
CA LEU A 4 5.93 8.23 -16.12
C LEU A 4 6.13 7.34 -17.35
N SER A 5 7.37 6.87 -17.59
CA SER A 5 7.67 6.01 -18.72
C SER A 5 6.89 4.69 -18.68
N ALA A 6 6.70 4.09 -17.51
CA ALA A 6 5.87 2.89 -17.38
C ALA A 6 4.40 3.17 -17.73
N TYR A 7 3.86 4.31 -17.29
CA TYR A 7 2.50 4.71 -17.58
C TYR A 7 2.30 5.03 -19.08
N GLU A 8 3.26 5.75 -19.68
CA GLU A 8 3.26 6.05 -21.12
C GLU A 8 3.43 4.79 -21.99
N ALA A 9 4.15 3.78 -21.48
CA ALA A 9 4.22 2.45 -22.08
C ALA A 9 2.92 1.63 -21.92
N GLY A 10 1.86 2.20 -21.32
CA GLY A 10 0.53 1.61 -21.23
C GLY A 10 0.20 0.92 -19.90
N ALA A 11 1.07 1.01 -18.88
CA ALA A 11 0.76 0.46 -17.57
C ALA A 11 -0.47 1.16 -16.96
N LYS A 12 -1.46 0.38 -16.54
CA LYS A 12 -2.69 0.91 -15.90
C LYS A 12 -2.47 1.38 -14.47
N ILE A 13 -1.42 0.88 -13.82
CA ILE A 13 -1.05 1.21 -12.46
C ILE A 13 0.45 0.92 -12.28
N VAL A 14 1.13 1.73 -11.46
CA VAL A 14 2.57 1.58 -11.23
C VAL A 14 2.83 1.26 -9.75
N LYS A 15 3.58 0.20 -9.49
CA LYS A 15 3.96 -0.21 -8.14
C LYS A 15 5.18 0.57 -7.67
N VAL A 16 5.09 1.15 -6.47
CA VAL A 16 6.20 1.78 -5.75
C VAL A 16 6.70 0.81 -4.69
N TYR A 17 7.93 0.33 -4.86
CA TYR A 17 8.53 -0.70 -4.02
C TYR A 17 10.05 -0.50 -3.94
N PRO A 18 10.67 -0.62 -2.76
CA PRO A 18 10.05 -0.66 -1.43
C PRO A 18 9.64 0.73 -0.92
N VAL A 19 8.35 0.97 -0.70
CA VAL A 19 7.85 2.34 -0.45
C VAL A 19 8.38 2.92 0.86
N SER A 20 8.48 2.11 1.92
CA SER A 20 8.98 2.57 3.23
C SER A 20 10.40 3.14 3.14
N ALA A 21 11.32 2.43 2.47
CA ALA A 21 12.69 2.86 2.30
C ALA A 21 12.85 4.08 1.37
N LEU A 22 11.87 4.30 0.48
CA LEU A 22 11.85 5.45 -0.43
C LEU A 22 11.25 6.73 0.19
N GLY A 23 10.82 6.68 1.46
CA GLY A 23 10.23 7.81 2.17
C GLY A 23 8.72 7.67 2.45
N GLY A 24 8.16 6.49 2.21
CA GLY A 24 6.81 6.09 2.61
C GLY A 24 5.72 7.00 2.05
N ILE A 25 4.81 7.40 2.93
CA ILE A 25 3.64 8.23 2.62
C ILE A 25 4.05 9.56 1.95
N ARG A 26 5.11 10.19 2.46
CA ARG A 26 5.62 11.46 1.90
C ARG A 26 6.11 11.28 0.46
N TYR A 27 6.68 10.12 0.15
CA TYR A 27 7.14 9.81 -1.21
C TYR A 27 5.95 9.64 -2.17
N ILE A 28 4.90 8.92 -1.75
CA ILE A 28 3.66 8.82 -2.54
C ILE A 28 3.06 10.20 -2.80
N SER A 29 2.90 11.01 -1.75
CA SER A 29 2.38 12.38 -1.87
C SER A 29 3.24 13.22 -2.84
N ALA A 30 4.56 13.12 -2.75
CA ALA A 30 5.48 13.82 -3.63
C ALA A 30 5.39 13.38 -5.10
N LEU A 31 5.15 12.09 -5.36
CA LEU A 31 4.94 11.56 -6.72
C LEU A 31 3.59 12.00 -7.31
N LYS A 32 2.55 12.11 -6.49
CA LYS A 32 1.21 12.50 -6.94
C LYS A 32 1.10 13.97 -7.31
N LYS A 33 1.97 14.85 -6.79
CA LYS A 33 2.02 16.27 -7.19
C LYS A 33 2.25 16.49 -8.70
N PRO A 34 3.34 15.96 -9.30
CA PRO A 34 3.55 16.08 -10.74
C PRO A 34 2.75 15.05 -11.57
N PHE A 35 2.31 13.94 -10.98
CA PHE A 35 1.63 12.84 -11.69
C PHE A 35 0.26 12.50 -11.07
N PRO A 36 -0.68 13.45 -10.97
CA PRO A 36 -1.98 13.24 -10.32
C PRO A 36 -2.86 12.20 -11.04
N GLN A 37 -2.63 11.97 -12.33
CA GLN A 37 -3.36 10.99 -13.15
C GLN A 37 -2.83 9.55 -13.03
N ILE A 38 -1.57 9.33 -12.64
CA ILE A 38 -0.97 7.99 -12.63
C ILE A 38 -1.46 7.23 -11.38
N PRO A 39 -2.13 6.07 -11.53
CA PRO A 39 -2.49 5.23 -10.39
C PRO A 39 -1.25 4.57 -9.78
N LEU A 40 -1.13 4.59 -8.46
CA LEU A 40 0.03 4.07 -7.74
C LEU A 40 -0.37 2.98 -6.75
N VAL A 41 0.39 1.87 -6.72
CA VAL A 41 0.33 0.88 -5.62
C VAL A 41 1.52 1.08 -4.69
N ALA A 42 1.28 1.41 -3.43
CA ALA A 42 2.33 1.45 -2.41
C ALA A 42 2.57 0.04 -1.84
N SER A 43 3.83 -0.39 -1.69
CA SER A 43 4.14 -1.74 -1.25
C SER A 43 5.43 -1.84 -0.43
N GLN A 44 5.42 -2.76 0.54
CA GLN A 44 6.49 -3.08 1.49
C GLN A 44 6.66 -2.05 2.62
N GLY A 45 6.73 -2.54 3.86
CA GLY A 45 6.87 -1.70 5.05
C GLY A 45 5.64 -0.85 5.39
N ILE A 46 4.45 -1.32 4.98
CA ILE A 46 3.16 -0.69 5.31
C ILE A 46 2.55 -1.42 6.50
N THR A 47 2.16 -0.67 7.53
CA THR A 47 1.44 -1.17 8.70
C THR A 47 -0.08 -0.99 8.50
N ILE A 48 -0.89 -1.76 9.23
CA ILE A 48 -2.36 -1.74 9.10
C ILE A 48 -2.94 -0.34 9.40
N ASP A 49 -2.42 0.34 10.40
CA ASP A 49 -2.83 1.69 10.80
C ASP A 49 -2.47 2.76 9.74
N SER A 50 -1.39 2.56 8.98
CA SER A 50 -0.95 3.50 7.94
C SER A 50 -1.74 3.41 6.61
N ILE A 51 -2.56 2.36 6.42
CA ILE A 51 -3.32 2.11 5.17
C ILE A 51 -4.09 3.36 4.73
N GLY A 52 -4.84 3.94 5.67
CA GLY A 52 -5.70 5.09 5.38
C GLY A 52 -4.91 6.30 4.91
N GLU A 53 -3.75 6.55 5.52
CA GLU A 53 -2.93 7.71 5.18
C GLU A 53 -2.27 7.57 3.80
N TYR A 54 -1.79 6.37 3.44
CA TYR A 54 -1.29 6.12 2.08
C TYR A 54 -2.35 6.40 1.01
N ILE A 55 -3.58 5.93 1.23
CA ILE A 55 -4.70 6.14 0.30
C ILE A 55 -5.07 7.63 0.23
N LEU A 56 -5.18 8.30 1.38
CA LEU A 56 -5.47 9.74 1.46
C LEU A 56 -4.40 10.60 0.76
N GLN A 57 -3.14 10.17 0.78
CA GLN A 57 -2.03 10.87 0.11
C GLN A 57 -1.88 10.49 -1.37
N GLY A 58 -2.83 9.71 -1.91
CA GLY A 58 -3.00 9.47 -3.33
C GLY A 58 -2.48 8.13 -3.85
N ALA A 59 -2.16 7.18 -2.97
CA ALA A 59 -2.04 5.79 -3.40
C ALA A 59 -3.42 5.25 -3.81
N SER A 60 -3.50 4.60 -4.97
CA SER A 60 -4.72 3.94 -5.43
C SER A 60 -4.97 2.64 -4.67
N SER A 61 -3.90 1.99 -4.21
CA SER A 61 -3.97 0.81 -3.35
C SER A 61 -2.68 0.62 -2.55
N VAL A 62 -2.76 -0.23 -1.54
CA VAL A 62 -1.63 -0.64 -0.70
C VAL A 62 -1.50 -2.16 -0.72
N VAL A 63 -0.27 -2.66 -0.55
CA VAL A 63 0.01 -4.08 -0.41
C VAL A 63 0.63 -4.33 0.95
N LEU A 64 -0.01 -5.20 1.75
CA LEU A 64 0.47 -5.65 3.05
C LEU A 64 0.97 -7.10 2.95
N SER A 65 2.10 -7.38 3.58
CA SER A 65 2.66 -8.72 3.76
C SER A 65 2.86 -8.97 5.24
N ASP A 66 3.98 -8.51 5.79
CA ASP A 66 4.42 -8.82 7.16
C ASP A 66 3.46 -8.31 8.25
N ALA A 67 2.65 -7.28 7.92
CA ALA A 67 1.60 -6.78 8.80
C ALA A 67 0.38 -7.71 8.91
N ILE A 68 0.22 -8.68 7.99
CA ILE A 68 -0.84 -9.70 7.99
C ILE A 68 -0.26 -11.08 8.31
N PHE A 69 0.82 -11.42 7.62
CA PHE A 69 1.55 -12.68 7.72
C PHE A 69 2.63 -12.58 8.79
N ASP A 70 2.19 -12.32 10.03
CA ASP A 70 3.02 -12.27 11.24
C ASP A 70 3.79 -13.60 11.41
N LYS A 71 5.10 -13.51 11.60
CA LYS A 71 6.00 -14.68 11.54
C LYS A 71 5.72 -15.66 12.66
N GLU A 72 5.44 -15.15 13.85
CA GLU A 72 5.09 -15.92 15.04
C GLU A 72 3.75 -16.63 14.82
N ALA A 73 2.75 -15.91 14.28
CA ALA A 73 1.45 -16.50 13.95
C ALA A 73 1.56 -17.63 12.92
N ILE A 74 2.42 -17.48 11.91
CA ILE A 74 2.67 -18.54 10.92
C ILE A 74 3.34 -19.74 11.58
N ALA A 75 4.37 -19.51 12.40
CA ALA A 75 5.10 -20.57 13.09
C ALA A 75 4.20 -21.38 14.04
N GLU A 76 3.22 -20.73 14.66
CA GLU A 76 2.26 -21.33 15.58
C GLU A 76 0.99 -21.86 14.87
N TYR A 77 0.90 -21.78 13.55
CA TYR A 77 -0.34 -22.07 12.79
C TYR A 77 -1.56 -21.28 13.30
N ASN A 78 -1.35 -20.09 13.85
CA ASN A 78 -2.36 -19.21 14.39
C ASN A 78 -3.08 -18.44 13.26
N PHE A 79 -3.85 -19.19 12.46
CA PHE A 79 -4.63 -18.63 11.36
C PHE A 79 -5.71 -17.66 11.83
N GLU A 80 -6.16 -17.76 13.08
CA GLU A 80 -7.11 -16.81 13.66
C GLU A 80 -6.49 -15.41 13.77
N LYS A 81 -5.23 -15.30 14.22
CA LYS A 81 -4.50 -14.02 14.26
C LYS A 81 -4.32 -13.45 12.85
N ILE A 82 -3.88 -14.27 11.89
CA ILE A 82 -3.71 -13.85 10.49
C ILE A 82 -5.04 -13.36 9.91
N PHE A 83 -6.14 -14.08 10.16
CA PHE A 83 -7.48 -13.67 9.73
C PHE A 83 -7.88 -12.32 10.33
N LYS A 84 -7.69 -12.11 11.64
CA LYS A 84 -7.99 -10.83 12.31
C LYS A 84 -7.20 -9.67 11.70
N LEU A 85 -5.91 -9.88 11.43
CA LEU A 85 -5.05 -8.87 10.79
C LEU A 85 -5.52 -8.56 9.36
N ALA A 86 -5.78 -9.58 8.55
CA ALA A 86 -6.29 -9.42 7.18
C ALA A 86 -7.65 -8.73 7.15
N HIS A 87 -8.55 -9.11 8.05
CA HIS A 87 -9.88 -8.52 8.18
C HIS A 87 -9.81 -7.04 8.56
N SER A 88 -8.98 -6.69 9.55
CA SER A 88 -8.73 -5.30 9.94
C SER A 88 -8.17 -4.46 8.78
N ALA A 89 -7.16 -5.00 8.07
CA ALA A 89 -6.57 -4.34 6.91
C ALA A 89 -7.62 -4.07 5.80
N ALA A 90 -8.45 -5.06 5.49
CA ALA A 90 -9.52 -4.92 4.50
C ALA A 90 -10.58 -3.89 4.92
N LEU A 91 -10.99 -3.87 6.19
CA LEU A 91 -11.94 -2.88 6.72
C LEU A 91 -11.38 -1.45 6.60
N LEU A 92 -10.13 -1.24 7.00
CA LEU A 92 -9.50 0.07 6.93
C LEU A 92 -9.29 0.53 5.48
N GLY A 93 -8.87 -0.38 4.59
CA GLY A 93 -8.76 -0.10 3.15
C GLY A 93 -10.11 0.31 2.55
N ASN A 94 -11.17 -0.45 2.82
CA ASN A 94 -12.52 -0.13 2.34
C ASN A 94 -13.03 1.21 2.86
N LYS A 95 -12.75 1.53 4.13
CA LYS A 95 -13.12 2.83 4.73
C LYS A 95 -12.36 3.99 4.09
N ALA A 96 -11.09 3.79 3.74
CA ALA A 96 -10.26 4.81 3.14
C ALA A 96 -10.64 5.11 1.68
N VAL A 97 -11.05 4.10 0.90
CA VAL A 97 -11.45 4.26 -0.51
C VAL A 97 -12.84 4.86 -0.68
N LYS A 98 -13.77 4.66 0.28
CA LYS A 98 -15.16 5.16 0.21
C LYS A 98 -15.33 6.64 0.59
N ARG A 99 -14.25 7.39 0.76
CA ARG A 99 -14.28 8.83 1.05
C ARG A 99 -14.14 9.64 -0.23
#